data_AF-A0A8J4X5G0-F1
#
_entry.id   AF-A0A8J4X5G0-F1
#
_cell.length_a   1.000
_cell.length_b   1.000
_cell.length_c   1.000
_cell.angle_alpha   90.00
_cell.angle_beta   90.00
_cell.angle_gamma   90.00
#
_symmetry.space_group_name_H-M   'P 1'
#
loop_
_entity.id
_entity.type
_entity.pdbx_description
1 polymer ?
#
loop_
_entity_poly.entity_id
_entity_poly.type
_entity_poly.pdbx_seq_one_letter_code
_entity_poly.pdbx_strand_id
1 'polypeptide(L)'
;MKIACGKKSQLCKLIVALSAFALFCTAAQAQPQPHRPVGRQPAGPQHGRAPSQSMRERWMAMPPAARQNFQRNAERWLRMSPAERNVMRQRENLRRETIRRETDAALRDSGLHLNPQERAQFQSRYIQERQKVERTLRQQIEAERQQQLPELIRQLKKEFQIDQPTKGPATKSVESPKPKK
;
A
#
# COMPACT_ATOMS: atom_id res chain seq x y z
N MET A 1 40.99 41.82 -1.18
CA MET A 1 40.17 41.35 -2.32
C MET A 1 39.05 40.47 -1.78
N LYS A 2 37.79 40.85 -2.04
CA LYS A 2 36.58 40.11 -1.68
C LYS A 2 36.17 39.26 -2.88
N ILE A 3 35.99 37.96 -2.71
CA ILE A 3 35.26 37.12 -3.66
C ILE A 3 34.15 36.42 -2.88
N ALA A 4 32.93 36.90 -3.11
CA ALA A 4 31.72 36.21 -2.71
C ALA A 4 31.44 35.08 -3.72
N CYS A 5 31.14 33.88 -3.25
CA CYS A 5 30.50 32.85 -4.06
C CYS A 5 29.37 32.24 -3.23
N GLY A 6 28.16 32.74 -3.47
CA GLY A 6 26.95 32.29 -2.81
C GLY A 6 26.33 31.04 -3.45
N LYS A 7 25.36 30.52 -2.70
CA LYS A 7 24.17 29.80 -3.19
C LYS A 7 24.42 28.47 -3.93
N LYS A 8 24.88 27.45 -3.21
CA LYS A 8 24.64 26.02 -3.57
C LYS A 8 24.01 25.17 -2.47
N SER A 9 23.69 25.75 -1.31
CA SER A 9 23.23 24.98 -0.13
C SER A 9 21.70 24.83 0.03
N GLN A 10 20.89 25.27 -0.96
CA GLN A 10 19.42 25.25 -0.88
C GLN A 10 18.74 24.30 -1.87
N LEU A 11 19.50 23.58 -2.71
CA LEU A 11 18.95 22.61 -3.67
C LEU A 11 18.83 21.19 -3.10
N CYS A 12 19.57 20.85 -2.04
CA CYS A 12 19.49 19.53 -1.40
C CYS A 12 18.32 19.38 -0.40
N LYS A 13 17.60 20.47 -0.06
CA LYS A 13 16.45 20.42 0.85
C LYS A 13 15.09 20.31 0.13
N LEU A 14 15.06 20.41 -1.21
CA LEU A 14 13.82 20.41 -2.00
C LEU A 14 13.47 19.05 -2.64
N ILE A 15 14.30 18.01 -2.48
CA ILE A 15 14.02 16.67 -3.05
C ILE A 15 13.37 15.71 -2.02
N VAL A 16 13.32 16.06 -0.74
CA VAL A 16 12.72 15.20 0.31
C VAL A 16 11.21 15.45 0.48
N ALA A 17 10.64 16.46 -0.18
CA ALA A 17 9.24 16.84 -0.04
C ALA A 17 8.44 16.62 -1.33
N LEU A 18 8.35 15.39 -1.84
CA LEU A 18 7.36 14.99 -2.86
C LEU A 18 7.24 13.46 -2.96
N SER A 19 6.60 12.86 -1.96
CA SER A 19 6.00 11.52 -2.08
C SER A 19 4.83 11.39 -1.12
N ALA A 20 3.84 12.25 -1.31
CA ALA A 20 2.54 12.11 -0.69
C ALA A 20 1.75 10.97 -1.36
N PHE A 21 1.19 10.12 -0.49
CA PHE A 21 -0.07 9.40 -0.65
C PHE A 21 -0.13 8.10 -1.47
N ALA A 22 -0.11 6.99 -0.72
CA ALA A 22 -1.03 5.87 -0.95
C ALA A 22 -1.48 5.28 0.41
N LEU A 23 -2.23 6.09 1.15
CA LEU A 23 -2.83 5.72 2.43
C LEU A 23 -4.17 5.02 2.16
N PHE A 24 -4.14 3.69 2.06
CA PHE A 24 -5.27 2.78 2.35
C PHE A 24 -4.73 1.35 2.52
N CYS A 25 -4.23 1.05 3.71
CA CYS A 25 -3.89 -0.33 4.09
C CYS A 25 -5.03 -0.93 4.92
N THR A 26 -6.10 -1.35 4.27
CA THR A 26 -6.89 -2.47 4.81
C THR A 26 -6.00 -3.70 4.82
N ALA A 27 -5.67 -4.21 6.02
CA ALA A 27 -4.78 -5.33 6.23
C ALA A 27 -5.25 -6.60 5.50
N ALA A 28 -4.80 -6.79 4.26
CA ALA A 28 -4.86 -8.06 3.57
C ALA A 28 -3.54 -8.79 3.85
N GLN A 29 -3.55 -9.67 4.86
CA GLN A 29 -2.54 -10.73 4.96
C GLN A 29 -2.73 -11.67 3.76
N ALA A 30 -2.12 -11.33 2.62
CA ALA A 30 -2.10 -12.20 1.45
C ALA A 30 -1.03 -13.27 1.65
N GLN A 31 -1.44 -14.47 2.08
CA GLN A 31 -0.60 -15.67 2.10
C GLN A 31 -0.09 -15.96 0.66
N PRO A 32 1.18 -16.33 0.46
CA PRO A 32 1.72 -16.56 -0.88
C PRO A 32 1.08 -17.79 -1.53
N GLN A 33 0.36 -17.58 -2.64
CA GLN A 33 -0.10 -18.62 -3.56
C GLN A 33 0.78 -18.61 -4.82
N PRO A 34 1.28 -19.77 -5.30
CA PRO A 34 2.11 -19.85 -6.49
C PRO A 34 1.26 -19.74 -7.77
N HIS A 35 1.65 -18.84 -8.68
CA HIS A 35 1.05 -18.71 -10.00
C HIS A 35 1.71 -19.68 -11.01
N ARG A 36 0.92 -20.37 -11.84
CA ARG A 36 1.37 -21.06 -13.07
C ARG A 36 0.84 -20.32 -14.31
N PRO A 37 1.55 -20.30 -15.45
CA PRO A 37 1.14 -19.60 -16.67
C PRO A 37 0.18 -20.45 -17.52
N VAL A 38 -0.63 -19.77 -18.33
CA VAL A 38 -1.56 -20.34 -19.31
C VAL A 38 -0.83 -20.59 -20.64
N GLY A 39 -0.84 -21.84 -21.10
CA GLY A 39 -0.39 -22.26 -22.43
C GLY A 39 -0.72 -23.74 -22.65
N ARG A 40 -1.48 -24.04 -23.71
CA ARG A 40 -2.10 -25.35 -24.03
C ARG A 40 -1.32 -26.03 -25.15
N GLN A 41 -0.87 -27.29 -24.98
CA GLN A 41 -0.78 -28.40 -25.96
C GLN A 41 0.00 -29.63 -25.38
N PRO A 42 -0.01 -30.85 -25.98
CA PRO A 42 -0.89 -31.96 -25.57
C PRO A 42 -0.16 -33.20 -24.97
N ALA A 43 -0.96 -34.06 -24.33
CA ALA A 43 -0.78 -35.48 -24.01
C ALA A 43 0.64 -36.04 -23.83
N GLY A 44 1.07 -36.16 -22.56
CA GLY A 44 2.12 -37.07 -22.09
C GLY A 44 1.77 -37.62 -20.69
N PRO A 45 2.30 -38.78 -20.27
CA PRO A 45 1.84 -39.49 -19.08
C PRO A 45 2.11 -38.68 -17.80
N GLN A 46 1.06 -38.47 -17.01
CA GLN A 46 1.07 -37.63 -15.82
C GLN A 46 1.64 -38.40 -14.61
N HIS A 47 2.88 -38.09 -14.22
CA HIS A 47 3.35 -38.35 -12.87
C HIS A 47 3.56 -37.03 -12.13
N GLY A 48 2.78 -36.83 -11.05
CA GLY A 48 3.06 -35.82 -10.02
C GLY A 48 2.28 -34.50 -10.09
N ARG A 49 0.99 -34.50 -10.43
CA ARG A 49 0.12 -33.33 -10.16
C ARG A 49 -0.23 -33.33 -8.67
N ALA A 50 0.32 -32.39 -7.90
CA ALA A 50 -0.17 -32.10 -6.56
C ALA A 50 -1.71 -31.94 -6.59
N PRO A 51 -2.45 -32.48 -5.61
CA PRO A 51 -3.90 -32.46 -5.65
C PRO A 51 -4.35 -31.00 -5.75
N SER A 52 -5.18 -30.71 -6.75
CA SER A 52 -5.81 -29.41 -6.88
C SER A 52 -6.72 -29.21 -5.66
N GLN A 53 -6.19 -28.62 -4.59
CA GLN A 53 -6.99 -28.29 -3.42
C GLN A 53 -8.20 -27.50 -3.89
N SER A 54 -9.38 -28.01 -3.58
CA SER A 54 -10.61 -27.36 -3.98
C SER A 54 -10.64 -25.94 -3.39
N MET A 55 -11.27 -24.98 -4.07
CA MET A 55 -11.42 -23.63 -3.50
C MET A 55 -12.07 -23.66 -2.10
N ARG A 56 -12.90 -24.68 -1.86
CA ARG A 56 -13.51 -24.98 -0.56
C ARG A 56 -12.46 -25.36 0.49
N GLU A 57 -11.55 -26.29 0.22
CA GLU A 57 -10.46 -26.63 1.16
C GLU A 57 -9.60 -25.41 1.47
N ARG A 58 -9.24 -24.63 0.45
CA ARG A 58 -8.43 -23.43 0.63
C ARG A 58 -9.16 -22.36 1.46
N TRP A 59 -10.48 -22.26 1.30
CA TRP A 59 -11.33 -21.42 2.14
C TRP A 59 -11.34 -21.88 3.60
N MET A 60 -11.52 -23.18 3.83
CA MET A 60 -11.56 -23.76 5.18
C MET A 60 -10.20 -23.69 5.90
N ALA A 61 -9.10 -23.78 5.15
CA ALA A 61 -7.74 -23.64 5.69
C ALA A 61 -7.35 -22.20 6.05
N MET A 62 -8.11 -21.19 5.63
CA MET A 62 -7.82 -19.80 6.00
C MET A 62 -8.17 -19.51 7.46
N PRO A 63 -7.30 -18.79 8.20
CA PRO A 63 -7.62 -18.30 9.53
C PRO A 63 -8.95 -17.54 9.55
N PRO A 64 -9.76 -17.61 10.63
CA PRO A 64 -11.05 -16.93 10.69
C PRO A 64 -10.99 -15.43 10.35
N ALA A 65 -9.98 -14.72 10.86
CA ALA A 65 -9.77 -13.30 10.56
C ALA A 65 -9.49 -13.05 9.06
N ALA A 66 -8.77 -13.96 8.38
CA ALA A 66 -8.51 -13.86 6.95
C ALA A 66 -9.78 -14.09 6.13
N ARG A 67 -10.64 -15.04 6.54
CA ARG A 67 -11.95 -15.25 5.92
C ARG A 67 -12.85 -14.01 6.02
N GLN A 68 -12.91 -13.37 7.19
CA GLN A 68 -13.67 -12.13 7.36
C GLN A 68 -13.12 -10.98 6.50
N ASN A 69 -11.79 -10.83 6.44
CA ASN A 69 -11.16 -9.85 5.55
C ASN A 69 -11.53 -10.09 4.08
N PHE A 70 -11.54 -11.35 3.65
CA PHE A 70 -11.93 -11.71 2.30
C PHE A 70 -13.40 -11.35 2.03
N GLN A 71 -14.32 -11.66 2.95
CA GLN A 71 -15.74 -11.30 2.82
C GLN A 71 -15.92 -9.77 2.66
N ARG A 72 -15.32 -8.96 3.55
CA ARG A 72 -15.38 -7.50 3.45
C ARG A 72 -14.81 -6.96 2.14
N ASN A 73 -13.69 -7.52 1.67
CA ASN A 73 -13.09 -7.11 0.40
C ASN A 73 -13.97 -7.51 -0.80
N ALA A 74 -14.62 -8.68 -0.75
CA ALA A 74 -15.53 -9.14 -1.79
C ALA A 74 -16.78 -8.25 -1.86
N GLU A 75 -17.39 -7.93 -0.71
CA GLU A 75 -18.50 -6.98 -0.64
C GLU A 75 -18.12 -5.61 -1.19
N ARG A 76 -16.95 -5.10 -0.82
CA ARG A 76 -16.42 -3.84 -1.38
C ARG A 76 -16.27 -3.94 -2.89
N TRP A 77 -15.72 -5.03 -3.41
CA TRP A 77 -15.55 -5.26 -4.84
C TRP A 77 -16.89 -5.26 -5.60
N LEU A 78 -17.91 -5.91 -5.04
CA LEU A 78 -19.26 -5.94 -5.63
C LEU A 78 -19.90 -4.55 -5.67
N ARG A 79 -19.63 -3.70 -4.68
CA ARG A 79 -20.12 -2.32 -4.62
C ARG A 79 -19.32 -1.32 -5.49
N MET A 80 -18.08 -1.65 -5.86
CA MET A 80 -17.28 -0.79 -6.74
C MET A 80 -17.89 -0.68 -8.14
N SER A 81 -17.82 0.51 -8.72
CA SER A 81 -18.12 0.79 -10.11
C SER A 81 -17.12 0.09 -11.07
N PRO A 82 -17.48 -0.09 -12.35
CA PRO A 82 -16.56 -0.63 -13.35
C PRO A 82 -15.24 0.15 -13.48
N ALA A 83 -15.30 1.49 -13.36
CA ALA A 83 -14.13 2.36 -13.42
C ALA A 83 -13.18 2.11 -12.24
N GLU A 84 -13.70 2.07 -11.01
CA GLU A 84 -12.90 1.75 -9.82
C GLU A 84 -12.26 0.36 -9.91
N ARG A 85 -13.02 -0.64 -10.37
CA ARG A 85 -12.47 -1.98 -10.61
C ARG A 85 -11.37 -1.96 -11.67
N ASN A 86 -11.46 -1.12 -12.69
CA ASN A 86 -10.43 -0.99 -13.71
C ASN A 86 -9.14 -0.40 -13.14
N VAL A 87 -9.23 0.66 -12.33
CA VAL A 87 -8.07 1.24 -11.62
C VAL A 87 -7.39 0.19 -10.74
N MET A 88 -8.16 -0.59 -9.99
CA MET A 88 -7.61 -1.68 -9.16
C MET A 88 -6.92 -2.76 -9.99
N ARG A 89 -7.49 -3.15 -11.14
CA ARG A 89 -6.86 -4.10 -12.07
C ARG A 89 -5.55 -3.55 -12.66
N GLN A 90 -5.54 -2.31 -13.11
CA GLN A 90 -4.33 -1.64 -13.63
C GLN A 90 -3.23 -1.61 -12.57
N ARG A 91 -3.58 -1.25 -11.33
CA ARG A 91 -2.63 -1.25 -10.20
C ARG A 91 -2.05 -2.64 -9.95
N GLU A 92 -2.88 -3.68 -9.97
CA GLU A 92 -2.41 -5.05 -9.75
C GLU A 92 -1.57 -5.56 -10.93
N ASN A 93 -1.89 -5.19 -12.17
CA ASN A 93 -1.07 -5.52 -13.34
C ASN A 93 0.32 -4.89 -13.23
N LEU A 94 0.39 -3.60 -12.90
CA LEU A 94 1.66 -2.92 -12.66
C LEU A 94 2.46 -3.61 -11.55
N ARG A 95 1.81 -3.96 -10.44
CA ARG A 95 2.46 -4.68 -9.34
C ARG A 95 3.04 -6.02 -9.79
N ARG A 96 2.31 -6.79 -10.59
CA ARG A 96 2.75 -8.08 -11.14
C ARG A 96 3.96 -7.92 -12.07
N GLU A 97 3.92 -6.91 -12.93
CA GLU A 97 5.04 -6.61 -13.82
C GLU A 97 6.29 -6.20 -13.05
N THR A 98 6.16 -5.33 -12.05
CA THR A 98 7.28 -4.93 -11.19
C THR A 98 7.90 -6.13 -10.51
N ILE A 99 7.09 -6.97 -9.86
CA ILE A 99 7.59 -8.20 -9.19
C ILE A 99 8.31 -9.11 -10.18
N ARG A 100 7.76 -9.29 -11.39
CA ARG A 100 8.39 -10.10 -12.43
C ARG A 100 9.76 -9.55 -12.80
N ARG A 101 9.87 -8.24 -13.08
CA ARG A 101 11.12 -7.58 -13.43
C ARG A 101 12.16 -7.67 -12.31
N GLU A 102 11.74 -7.42 -11.08
CA GLU A 102 12.58 -7.55 -9.87
C GLU A 102 13.09 -8.98 -9.69
N THR A 103 12.21 -9.97 -9.85
CA THR A 103 12.58 -11.38 -9.70
C THR A 103 13.55 -11.83 -10.80
N ASP A 104 13.31 -11.40 -12.04
CA ASP A 104 14.20 -11.68 -13.16
C ASP A 104 15.56 -10.98 -13.00
N ALA A 105 15.60 -9.77 -12.41
CA ALA A 105 16.83 -9.09 -12.04
C ALA A 105 17.58 -9.84 -10.94
N ALA A 106 16.90 -10.18 -9.85
CA ALA A 106 17.51 -10.93 -8.74
C ALA A 106 18.10 -12.28 -9.20
N LEU A 107 17.45 -12.97 -10.14
CA LEU A 107 17.98 -14.20 -10.70
C LEU A 107 19.24 -13.95 -11.55
N ARG A 108 19.26 -12.91 -12.38
CA ARG A 108 20.48 -12.54 -13.15
C ARG A 108 21.62 -12.17 -12.22
N ASP A 109 21.34 -11.33 -11.22
CA ASP A 109 22.33 -10.82 -10.27
C ASP A 109 22.87 -11.92 -9.36
N SER A 110 22.09 -12.99 -9.13
CA SER A 110 22.54 -14.16 -8.37
C SER A 110 23.62 -14.99 -9.08
N GLY A 111 23.79 -14.84 -10.39
CA GLY A 111 24.71 -15.64 -11.19
C GLY A 111 24.34 -17.15 -11.28
N LEU A 112 23.15 -17.53 -10.82
CA LEU A 112 22.72 -18.93 -10.80
C LEU A 112 22.28 -19.41 -12.18
N HIS A 113 22.84 -20.54 -12.62
CA HIS A 113 22.39 -21.26 -13.81
C HIS A 113 21.35 -22.32 -13.41
N LEU A 114 20.08 -21.91 -13.39
CA LEU A 114 18.97 -22.76 -12.98
C LEU A 114 18.23 -23.35 -14.18
N ASN A 115 17.83 -24.62 -14.07
CA ASN A 115 16.89 -25.21 -15.03
C ASN A 115 15.47 -24.60 -14.84
N PRO A 116 14.51 -24.85 -15.76
CA PRO A 116 13.17 -24.25 -15.68
C PRO A 116 12.41 -24.54 -14.37
N GLN A 117 12.59 -25.73 -13.78
CA GLN A 117 11.94 -26.11 -12.53
C GLN A 117 12.56 -25.38 -11.34
N GLU A 118 13.88 -25.34 -11.25
CA GLU A 118 14.62 -24.62 -10.22
C GLU A 118 14.35 -23.11 -10.30
N ARG A 119 14.26 -22.56 -11.52
CA ARG A 119 13.86 -21.17 -11.74
C ARG A 119 12.46 -20.89 -11.17
N ALA A 120 11.49 -21.78 -11.40
CA ALA A 120 10.15 -21.61 -10.85
C ALA A 120 10.14 -21.67 -9.30
N GLN A 121 10.97 -22.54 -8.71
CA GLN A 121 11.14 -22.61 -7.26
C GLN A 121 11.79 -21.34 -6.70
N PHE A 122 12.86 -20.85 -7.34
CA PHE A 122 13.51 -19.58 -7.00
C PHE A 122 12.52 -18.42 -7.04
N GLN A 123 11.77 -18.28 -8.14
CA GLN A 123 10.77 -17.21 -8.29
C GLN A 123 9.70 -17.28 -7.19
N SER A 124 9.19 -18.48 -6.90
CA SER A 124 8.22 -18.68 -5.82
C SER A 124 8.79 -18.26 -4.47
N ARG A 125 10.02 -18.69 -4.14
CA ARG A 125 10.70 -18.32 -2.88
C ARG A 125 11.00 -16.84 -2.78
N TYR A 126 11.52 -16.23 -3.84
CA TYR A 126 11.80 -14.80 -3.89
C TYR A 126 10.54 -13.98 -3.58
N ILE A 127 9.40 -14.33 -4.20
CA ILE A 127 8.12 -13.65 -3.95
C ILE A 127 7.67 -13.82 -2.49
N GLN A 128 7.86 -15.00 -1.89
CA GLN A 128 7.53 -15.25 -0.48
C GLN A 128 8.36 -14.38 0.46
N GLU A 129 9.68 -14.34 0.28
CA GLU A 129 10.57 -13.56 1.14
C GLU A 129 10.37 -12.06 0.95
N ARG A 130 10.20 -11.60 -0.29
CA ARG A 130 9.84 -10.22 -0.60
C ARG A 130 8.56 -9.79 0.14
N GLN A 131 7.52 -10.65 0.17
CA GLN A 131 6.29 -10.35 0.91
C GLN A 131 6.51 -10.24 2.42
N LYS A 132 7.41 -11.05 3.00
CA LYS A 132 7.75 -10.94 4.43
C LYS A 132 8.43 -9.61 4.71
N VAL A 133 9.45 -9.25 3.91
CA VAL A 133 10.16 -7.97 4.02
C VAL A 133 9.19 -6.80 3.92
N GLU A 134 8.32 -6.78 2.90
CA GLU A 134 7.33 -5.71 2.73
C GLU A 134 6.37 -5.57 3.92
N ARG A 135 5.94 -6.69 4.54
CA ARG A 135 5.06 -6.63 5.71
C ARG A 135 5.77 -6.00 6.91
N THR A 136 7.00 -6.42 7.18
CA THR A 136 7.80 -5.86 8.27
C THR A 136 8.04 -4.36 8.05
N LEU A 137 8.43 -3.96 6.85
CA LEU A 137 8.63 -2.55 6.51
C LEU A 137 7.35 -1.72 6.69
N ARG A 138 6.19 -2.24 6.27
CA ARG A 138 4.91 -1.54 6.48
C ARG A 138 4.59 -1.34 7.96
N GLN A 139 4.84 -2.35 8.79
CA GLN A 139 4.61 -2.24 10.23
C GLN A 139 5.52 -1.19 10.87
N GLN A 140 6.80 -1.18 10.48
CA GLN A 140 7.77 -0.19 10.97
C GLN A 140 7.39 1.23 10.54
N ILE A 141 7.10 1.43 9.25
CA ILE A 141 6.69 2.74 8.72
C ILE A 141 5.39 3.20 9.39
N GLU A 142 4.43 2.31 9.62
CA GLU A 142 3.19 2.68 10.32
C GLU A 142 3.46 3.06 11.77
N ALA A 143 4.30 2.32 12.49
CA ALA A 143 4.67 2.63 13.86
C ALA A 143 5.34 4.02 13.96
N GLU A 144 6.31 4.29 13.08
CA GLU A 144 6.97 5.59 13.02
C GLU A 144 6.00 6.71 12.66
N ARG A 145 5.10 6.47 11.69
CA ARG A 145 4.05 7.42 11.33
C ARG A 145 3.17 7.74 12.54
N GLN A 146 2.72 6.74 13.29
CA GLN A 146 1.87 6.95 14.46
C GLN A 146 2.58 7.75 15.56
N GLN A 147 3.90 7.62 15.68
CA GLN A 147 4.70 8.43 16.60
C GLN A 147 4.80 9.90 16.17
N GLN A 148 4.95 10.16 14.87
CA GLN A 148 5.19 11.51 14.34
C GLN A 148 3.90 12.31 14.08
N LEU A 149 2.78 11.63 13.78
CA LEU A 149 1.52 12.26 13.41
C LEU A 149 0.97 13.25 14.46
N PRO A 150 0.99 12.96 15.78
CA PRO A 150 0.43 13.88 16.78
C PRO A 150 1.17 15.23 16.82
N GLU A 151 2.50 15.20 16.68
CA GLU A 151 3.31 16.41 16.66
C GLU A 151 3.05 17.23 15.40
N LEU A 152 2.96 16.57 14.23
CA LEU A 152 2.55 17.22 12.99
C LEU A 152 1.17 17.89 13.14
N ILE A 153 0.19 17.18 13.69
CA ILE A 153 -1.15 17.72 13.94
C ILE A 153 -1.09 18.93 14.88
N ARG A 154 -0.24 18.88 15.92
CA ARG A 154 -0.05 20.01 16.86
C ARG A 154 0.53 21.23 16.16
N GLN A 155 1.49 21.05 15.25
CA GLN A 155 2.09 22.13 14.48
C GLN A 155 1.06 22.76 13.53
N LEU A 156 0.36 21.92 12.75
CA LEU A 156 -0.72 22.38 11.88
C LEU A 156 -1.80 23.13 12.67
N LYS A 157 -2.20 22.62 13.84
CA LYS A 157 -3.17 23.32 14.70
C LYS A 157 -2.70 24.72 15.11
N LYS A 158 -1.40 24.91 15.39
CA LYS A 158 -0.85 26.25 15.71
C LYS A 158 -0.87 27.16 14.49
N GLU A 159 -0.41 26.68 13.34
CA GLU A 159 -0.37 27.44 12.09
C GLU A 159 -1.77 27.95 11.71
N PHE A 160 -2.79 27.08 11.76
CA PHE A 160 -4.14 27.42 11.36
C PHE A 160 -5.02 28.03 12.48
N GLN A 161 -4.52 28.17 13.71
CA GLN A 161 -5.22 28.87 14.80
C GLN A 161 -4.89 30.36 14.90
N ILE A 162 -3.76 30.80 14.34
CA ILE A 162 -3.35 32.21 14.35
C ILE A 162 -4.38 33.09 13.61
N ASP A 163 -5.10 32.52 12.63
CA ASP A 163 -6.12 33.21 11.85
C ASP A 163 -7.56 33.04 12.37
N GLN A 164 -7.78 32.31 13.48
CA GLN A 164 -9.09 32.32 14.13
C GLN A 164 -9.15 33.44 15.17
N PRO A 165 -9.93 34.52 14.96
CA PRO A 165 -10.15 35.49 16.00
C PRO A 165 -10.78 34.76 17.17
N THR A 166 -10.11 34.85 18.32
CA THR A 166 -10.61 34.36 19.59
C THR A 166 -12.04 34.89 19.73
N LYS A 167 -13.04 34.00 19.70
CA LYS A 167 -14.37 34.30 20.24
C LYS A 167 -14.20 34.47 21.75
N GLY A 168 -13.62 35.60 22.16
CA GLY A 168 -13.67 36.11 23.52
C GLY A 168 -15.05 36.71 23.76
N PRO A 169 -15.56 36.64 25.00
CA PRO A 169 -16.90 37.10 25.33
C PRO A 169 -16.95 38.63 25.37
N ALA A 170 -18.16 39.17 25.21
CA ALA A 170 -18.56 40.57 25.29
C ALA A 170 -18.46 41.39 23.99
N THR A 171 -19.63 41.65 23.40
CA THR A 171 -20.21 43.00 23.41
C THR A 171 -21.71 42.93 23.18
N LYS A 172 -22.45 43.22 24.25
CA LYS A 172 -23.72 43.97 24.30
C LYS A 172 -24.80 43.56 23.28
N SER A 173 -25.76 42.75 23.74
CA SER A 173 -27.11 42.74 23.18
C SER A 173 -27.67 44.15 23.26
N VAL A 174 -27.72 44.83 22.12
CA VAL A 174 -28.50 46.05 21.94
C VAL A 174 -29.96 45.68 22.18
N GLU A 175 -30.51 46.32 23.19
CA GLU A 175 -31.91 46.28 23.58
C GLU A 175 -32.79 46.81 22.43
N SER A 176 -33.67 45.95 21.91
CA SER A 176 -34.70 46.34 20.94
C SER A 176 -35.83 47.09 21.65
N PRO A 177 -36.25 48.28 21.17
CA PRO A 177 -37.36 49.00 21.78
C PRO A 177 -38.70 48.35 21.44
N LYS A 178 -39.51 48.12 22.47
CA LYS A 178 -40.93 47.72 22.38
C LYS A 178 -41.74 48.78 21.61
N PRO A 179 -42.65 48.42 20.70
CA PRO A 179 -43.74 49.31 20.34
C PRO A 179 -44.87 49.17 21.37
N LYS A 180 -45.26 50.31 21.96
CA LYS A 180 -46.50 50.48 22.73
C LYS A 180 -47.59 50.99 21.80
N LYS A 181 -48.78 50.39 21.95
CA LYS A 181 -50.12 50.77 21.48
C LYS A 181 -50.39 50.61 19.99
#